data_AF-A0A2G1YM85-F1
#
_entry.id   AF-A0A2G1YM85-F1
#
_cell.length_a   1.000
_cell.length_b   1.000
_cell.length_c   1.000
_cell.angle_alpha   90.00
_cell.angle_beta   90.00
_cell.angle_gamma   90.00
#
_symmetry.space_group_name_H-M   'P 1'
#
loop_
_entity.id
_entity.type
_entity.pdbx_description
1 polymer ?
#
loop_
_entity_poly.entity_id
_entity_poly.type
_entity_poly.pdbx_seq_one_letter_code
_entity_poly.pdbx_strand_id
1 'polypeptide(L)' 'MTRQSVAFALLAALPLCACHETKGKDELANSPQERSSILEACTNGTHGDPQECSNAKSVENAKKLEQSLGR' A
#
# COMPACT_ATOMS: atom_id res chain seq x y z
N MET A 1 -30.39 44.39 -23.24
CA MET A 1 -30.24 42.96 -22.91
C MET A 1 -28.76 42.69 -22.64
N THR A 2 -28.36 42.69 -21.37
CA THR A 2 -26.98 42.43 -20.94
C THR A 2 -26.78 40.92 -20.78
N ARG A 3 -25.91 40.33 -21.60
CA ARG A 3 -25.56 38.91 -21.56
C ARG A 3 -24.71 38.64 -20.31
N GLN A 4 -25.26 37.92 -19.34
CA GLN A 4 -24.50 37.34 -18.24
C GLN A 4 -23.69 36.14 -18.76
N SER A 5 -22.37 36.27 -18.76
CA SER A 5 -21.46 35.15 -18.99
C SER A 5 -21.25 34.42 -17.66
N VAL A 6 -21.86 33.24 -17.52
CA VAL A 6 -21.64 32.34 -16.37
C VAL A 6 -20.31 31.62 -16.61
N ALA A 7 -19.25 32.08 -15.94
CA ALA A 7 -17.97 31.38 -15.93
C ALA A 7 -18.05 30.18 -14.98
N PHE A 8 -18.27 28.98 -15.52
CA PHE A 8 -18.08 27.73 -14.80
C PHE A 8 -16.56 27.49 -14.62
N ALA A 9 -16.04 27.83 -13.45
CA ALA A 9 -14.69 27.42 -13.05
C ALA A 9 -14.71 25.91 -12.75
N LEU A 10 -14.26 25.11 -13.71
CA LEU A 10 -13.94 23.70 -13.51
C LEU A 10 -12.76 23.60 -12.52
N LEU A 11 -13.08 23.32 -11.25
CA LEU A 11 -12.08 22.86 -10.28
C LEU A 11 -11.60 21.48 -10.73
N ALA A 12 -10.46 21.43 -11.42
CA ALA A 12 -9.75 20.19 -11.66
C ALA A 12 -9.22 19.67 -10.33
N ALA A 13 -9.89 18.67 -9.75
CA ALA A 13 -9.35 17.88 -8.66
C ALA A 13 -8.19 17.04 -9.23
N LEU A 14 -6.97 17.55 -9.12
CA LEU A 14 -5.77 16.78 -9.38
C LEU A 14 -5.72 15.64 -8.35
N PRO A 15 -5.66 14.36 -8.75
CA PRO A 15 -5.42 13.29 -7.80
C PRO A 15 -4.04 13.53 -7.22
N LEU A 16 -3.98 13.80 -5.91
CA LEU A 16 -2.74 13.85 -5.18
C LEU A 16 -2.08 12.48 -5.36
N CYS A 17 -1.03 12.45 -6.18
CA CYS A 17 -0.14 11.31 -6.28
C CYS A 17 0.51 11.20 -4.88
N ALA A 18 -0.11 10.42 -4.00
CA ALA A 18 0.44 10.16 -2.69
C ALA A 18 1.71 9.33 -2.95
N CYS A 19 2.87 9.97 -2.80
CA CYS A 19 4.13 9.25 -2.69
C CYS A 19 4.05 8.42 -1.40
N HIS A 20 3.56 7.20 -1.52
CA HIS A 20 3.58 6.21 -0.46
C HIS A 20 5.03 5.73 -0.31
N GLU A 21 5.58 5.82 0.89
CA GLU A 21 6.88 5.22 1.18
C GLU A 21 6.71 3.70 1.30
N THR A 22 7.35 2.95 0.40
CA THR A 22 7.37 1.49 0.42
C THR A 22 7.94 1.00 1.75
N LYS A 23 7.14 0.26 2.52
CA LYS A 23 7.61 -0.32 3.79
C LYS A 23 8.65 -1.41 3.57
N GLY A 24 9.74 -1.31 4.32
CA GLY A 24 10.84 -2.25 4.32
C GLY A 24 10.55 -3.55 5.08
N LYS A 25 11.41 -4.55 4.89
CA LYS A 25 11.29 -5.85 5.57
C LYS A 25 11.40 -5.74 7.08
N ASP A 26 12.30 -4.89 7.59
CA ASP A 26 12.53 -4.74 9.03
C ASP A 26 11.32 -4.08 9.71
N GLU A 27 10.71 -3.09 9.07
CA GLU A 27 9.47 -2.46 9.55
C GLU A 27 8.34 -3.50 9.64
N LEU A 28 8.15 -4.29 8.58
CA LEU A 28 7.12 -5.33 8.53
C LEU A 28 7.43 -6.56 9.41
N ALA A 29 8.71 -6.80 9.75
CA ALA A 29 9.11 -7.81 10.73
C ALA A 29 8.62 -7.44 12.13
N ASN A 30 8.73 -6.15 12.46
CA ASN A 30 8.34 -5.55 13.74
C ASN A 30 6.86 -5.14 13.82
N SER A 31 6.12 -5.18 12.71
CA SER A 31 4.70 -4.85 12.64
C SER A 31 3.84 -6.01 12.08
N PRO A 32 3.52 -7.05 12.89
CA PRO A 32 2.80 -8.23 12.40
C PRO A 32 1.40 -7.93 11.85
N GLN A 33 0.68 -6.98 12.46
CA GLN A 33 -0.67 -6.60 12.05
C GLN A 33 -0.66 -5.91 10.69
N GLU A 34 0.26 -4.95 10.50
CA GLU A 34 0.44 -4.26 9.23
C GLU A 34 0.88 -5.23 8.12
N ARG A 35 1.85 -6.11 8.41
CA ARG A 35 2.25 -7.17 7.48
C ARG A 35 1.07 -8.05 7.08
N SER A 36 0.21 -8.43 8.03
CA SER A 36 -0.98 -9.25 7.73
C SER A 36 -1.97 -8.52 6.82
N SER A 37 -2.23 -7.25 7.10
CA SER A 37 -3.11 -6.40 6.28
C SER A 37 -2.59 -6.25 4.86
N ILE A 38 -1.28 -6.01 4.70
CA ILE A 38 -0.63 -5.93 3.39
C ILE A 38 -0.73 -7.27 2.65
N LEU A 39 -0.44 -8.40 3.29
CA LEU A 39 -0.54 -9.71 2.64
C LEU A 39 -1.96 -10.02 2.15
N GLU A 40 -2.97 -9.67 2.93
CA GLU A 40 -4.37 -9.80 2.53
C GLU A 40 -4.67 -8.92 1.31
N ALA A 41 -4.28 -7.64 1.37
CA ALA A 41 -4.44 -6.69 0.28
C ALA A 41 -3.63 -7.06 -0.99
N CYS A 42 -2.50 -7.74 -0.85
CA CYS A 42 -1.74 -8.26 -1.99
C CYS A 42 -2.42 -9.48 -2.61
N THR A 43 -3.03 -10.34 -1.78
CA THR A 43 -3.72 -11.55 -2.23
C THR A 43 -5.03 -11.23 -2.95
N ASN A 44 -5.76 -10.23 -2.49
CA ASN A 44 -7.01 -9.78 -3.11
C ASN A 44 -6.79 -8.79 -4.28
N GLY A 45 -5.54 -8.41 -4.55
CA GLY A 45 -5.17 -7.49 -5.63
C GLY A 45 -5.47 -6.01 -5.37
N THR A 46 -5.76 -5.60 -4.14
CA THR A 46 -6.06 -4.21 -3.78
C THR A 46 -4.84 -3.41 -3.32
N HIS A 47 -3.69 -4.06 -3.08
CA HIS A 47 -2.46 -3.37 -2.69
C HIS A 47 -1.68 -2.89 -3.92
N GLY A 48 -1.40 -1.58 -3.97
CA GLY A 48 -0.83 -0.91 -5.13
C GLY A 48 0.70 -0.95 -5.23
N ASP A 49 1.41 -1.44 -4.20
CA ASP A 49 2.87 -1.51 -4.16
C ASP A 49 3.37 -2.97 -4.24
N PRO A 50 3.81 -3.45 -5.42
CA PRO A 50 4.32 -4.81 -5.58
C PRO A 50 5.59 -5.09 -4.74
N GLN A 51 6.38 -4.06 -4.46
CA GLN A 51 7.61 -4.21 -3.68
C GLN A 51 7.26 -4.45 -2.20
N GLU A 52 6.27 -3.73 -1.68
CA GLU A 52 5.77 -3.93 -0.32
C GLU A 52 5.10 -5.31 -0.16
N CYS A 53 4.37 -5.79 -1.17
CA CYS A 53 3.90 -7.19 -1.22
C CYS A 53 5.05 -8.20 -1.13
N SER A 54 6.11 -7.98 -1.90
CA SER A 54 7.30 -8.85 -1.90
C SER A 54 8.02 -8.83 -0.54
N ASN A 55 8.14 -7.66 0.08
CA ASN A 55 8.72 -7.50 1.40
C ASN A 55 7.90 -8.23 2.46
N ALA A 56 6.58 -8.03 2.48
CA ALA A 56 5.67 -8.68 3.42
C ALA A 56 5.74 -10.22 3.29
N LYS A 57 5.76 -10.73 2.05
CA LYS A 57 5.85 -12.17 1.79
C LYS A 57 7.20 -12.75 2.19
N SER A 58 8.28 -12.02 1.95
CA SER A 58 9.64 -12.42 2.38
C SER A 58 9.70 -12.63 3.89
N VAL A 59 9.13 -11.70 4.66
CA VAL A 59 9.10 -11.79 6.13
C VAL A 59 8.22 -12.95 6.60
N GLU A 60 7.06 -13.17 5.97
CA GLU A 60 6.19 -14.32 6.28
C GLU A 60 6.91 -15.66 6.06
N ASN A 61 7.60 -15.79 4.93
CA ASN A 61 8.34 -17.00 4.58
C ASN A 61 9.49 -17.25 5.56
N ALA A 62 10.23 -16.21 5.95
CA ALA A 62 11.29 -16.31 6.94
C ALA A 62 10.75 -16.83 8.29
N LYS A 63 9.64 -16.27 8.78
CA LYS A 63 9.02 -16.72 10.04
C LYS A 63 8.51 -18.16 9.98
N LYS A 64 7.89 -18.56 8.86
CA LYS A 64 7.46 -19.96 8.66
C LYS A 64 8.64 -20.91 8.61
N LEU A 65 9.77 -20.48 8.03
CA LEU A 65 10.99 -21.26 8.03
C LEU A 65 11.54 -21.42 9.45
N GLU A 66 11.63 -20.36 10.24
CA GLU A 66 12.08 -20.43 11.64
C GLU A 66 11.23 -21.42 12.46
N GLN A 67 9.91 -21.32 12.34
CA GLN A 67 8.97 -22.25 12.98
C GLN A 67 9.18 -23.70 12.53
N SER A 68 9.44 -23.92 11.24
CA SER A 68 9.71 -25.26 10.69
C SER A 68 11.04 -25.84 11.20
N LEU A 69 11.98 -24.97 11.57
CA LEU A 69 13.26 -25.33 12.16
C LEU A 69 13.19 -25.47 13.70
N GLY A 70 12.01 -25.28 14.31
CA GLY A 70 11.82 -25.34 15.75
C GLY A 70 12.51 -24.19 16.51
N ARG A 71 12.68 -23.04 15.85
CA ARG A 71 13.24 -21.82 16.42
C ARG A 71 12.14 -20.82 16.81
#